data_AF-A0AAP0N6C0-F1
#
_entry.id   AF-A0AAP0N6C0-F1
#
_cell.length_a   1.000
_cell.length_b   1.000
_cell.length_c   1.000
_cell.angle_alpha   90.00
_cell.angle_beta   90.00
_cell.angle_gamma   90.00
#
_symmetry.space_group_name_H-M   'P 1'
#
loop_
_entity.id
_entity.type
_entity.pdbx_description
1 polymer ?
#
loop_
_entity_poly.entity_id
_entity_poly.type
_entity_poly.pdbx_seq_one_letter_code
_entity_poly.pdbx_strand_id
1 'polypeptide(L)' 'MVKDGGKEEIIAVANLAKRCLNLNGKKRPTMREVAMELEAIKRSRGGFTIEQNHEGGICQS' A
#
# COMPACT_ATOMS: atom_id res chain seq x y z
N MET A 1 6.69 0.83 18.88
CA MET A 1 6.01 2.14 19.00
C MET A 1 5.88 2.71 17.61
N VAL A 2 4.67 2.88 17.09
CA VAL A 2 4.46 3.47 15.76
C VAL A 2 5.00 4.89 15.81
N LYS A 3 6.08 5.17 15.07
CA LYS A 3 6.65 6.53 14.98
C LYS A 3 5.53 7.46 14.53
N ASP A 4 5.34 8.59 15.21
CA ASP A 4 4.14 9.43 15.07
C ASP A 4 3.87 9.87 13.61
N GLY A 5 4.94 10.04 12.82
CA GLY A 5 4.89 10.24 11.37
C GLY A 5 4.56 9.00 10.53
N GLY A 6 3.91 7.96 11.08
CA GLY A 6 3.40 6.80 10.33
C GLY A 6 1.88 6.62 10.46
N LYS A 7 1.23 7.35 11.37
CA LYS A 7 -0.20 7.14 11.70
C LYS A 7 -1.12 7.44 10.52
N GLU A 8 -0.87 8.53 9.79
CA GLU A 8 -1.72 8.94 8.66
C GLU A 8 -1.65 7.95 7.48
N GLU A 9 -0.48 7.39 7.19
CA GLU A 9 -0.33 6.38 6.13
C GLU A 9 -0.98 5.06 6.52
N ILE A 10 -0.82 4.65 7.78
CA ILE A 10 -1.50 3.47 8.31
C ILE A 10 -3.01 3.63 8.20
N ILE A 11 -3.55 4.80 8.56
CA ILE A 11 -4.98 5.10 8.41
C ILE A 11 -5.40 5.07 6.94
N ALA A 12 -4.61 5.65 6.03
CA ALA A 12 -4.91 5.65 4.61
C ALA A 12 -4.93 4.23 4.00
N VAL A 13 -3.92 3.41 4.31
CA VAL A 13 -3.84 2.01 3.86
C VAL A 13 -4.98 1.18 4.47
N ALA A 14 -5.30 1.37 5.75
CA ALA A 14 -6.42 0.69 6.39
C ALA A 14 -7.77 1.04 5.74
N ASN A 15 -7.98 2.31 5.39
CA ASN A 15 -9.18 2.75 4.69
C ASN A 15 -9.25 2.17 3.27
N LEU A 16 -8.13 2.08 2.57
CA LEU A 16 -8.05 1.41 1.27
C LEU A 16 -8.37 -0.08 1.38
N ALA A 17 -7.77 -0.79 2.34
CA ALA A 17 -8.05 -2.20 2.60
C ALA A 17 -9.53 -2.45 2.94
N LYS A 18 -10.15 -1.58 3.75
CA LYS A 18 -11.58 -1.64 4.06
C LYS A 18 -12.46 -1.58 2.81
N ARG A 19 -12.10 -0.74 1.83
CA ARG A 19 -12.82 -0.66 0.55
C ARG A 19 -12.57 -1.90 -0.33
N CYS A 20 -11.35 -2.42 -0.37
CA CYS A 20 -11.04 -3.66 -1.09
C CYS A 20 -11.80 -4.88 -0.54
N LEU A 21 -12.01 -4.94 0.77
CA LEU A 21 -12.72 -6.02 1.45
C LEU A 21 -14.25 -5.84 1.48
N ASN A 22 -14.81 -4.90 0.71
CA ASN A 22 -16.26 -4.68 0.68
C ASN A 22 -17.00 -5.97 0.26
N LEU A 23 -18.06 -6.34 0.98
CA LEU A 23 -18.87 -7.52 0.66
C LEU A 23 -19.57 -7.37 -0.71
N ASN A 24 -19.91 -6.14 -1.09
CA ASN A 24 -20.42 -5.85 -2.42
C ASN A 24 -19.24 -5.64 -3.40
N GLY A 25 -19.01 -6.62 -4.26
CA GLY A 25 -17.94 -6.59 -5.26
C GLY A 25 -17.98 -5.38 -6.19
N LYS A 26 -19.16 -4.83 -6.49
CA LYS A 26 -19.30 -3.63 -7.34
C LYS A 26 -18.82 -2.34 -6.67
N LYS A 27 -18.67 -2.35 -5.34
CA LYS A 27 -18.14 -1.23 -4.55
C LYS A 27 -16.64 -1.35 -4.26
N ARG A 28 -16.01 -2.47 -4.62
CA ARG A 28 -14.57 -2.63 -4.49
C ARG A 28 -13.90 -1.74 -5.54
N PRO A 29 -12.81 -1.05 -5.19
CA PRO A 29 -12.01 -0.34 -6.16
C PRO A 29 -11.39 -1.32 -7.16
N THR A 30 -11.15 -0.84 -8.37
CA THR A 30 -10.35 -1.55 -9.38
C THR A 30 -8.88 -1.57 -8.96
N MET A 31 -8.11 -2.56 -9.44
CA MET A 31 -6.67 -2.60 -9.14
C MET A 31 -5.91 -1.37 -9.64
N ARG A 32 -6.41 -0.70 -10.69
CA ARG A 32 -5.86 0.58 -11.17
C ARG A 32 -6.04 1.68 -10.12
N GLU A 33 -7.22 1.80 -9.54
CA GLU A 33 -7.49 2.77 -8.45
C GLU A 33 -6.65 2.45 -7.21
N VAL A 34 -6.59 1.17 -6.81
CA VAL A 34 -5.75 0.71 -5.69
C VAL A 34 -4.28 1.10 -5.90
N ALA A 35 -3.74 0.85 -7.10
CA ALA A 35 -2.36 1.21 -7.42
C ALA A 35 -2.14 2.73 -7.37
N MET A 36 -3.03 3.54 -7.95
CA MET A 36 -2.91 4.99 -7.91
C MET A 36 -2.94 5.54 -6.47
N GLU A 37 -3.83 5.01 -5.63
CA GLU A 37 -3.94 5.43 -4.23
C GLU A 37 -2.72 5.03 -3.41
N LEU A 38 -2.20 3.81 -3.59
CA LEU A 38 -0.96 3.38 -2.93
C LEU A 38 0.24 4.25 -3.34
N GLU A 39 0.35 4.62 -4.61
CA GLU A 39 1.39 5.52 -5.08
C GLU A 39 1.22 6.95 -4.53
N ALA A 40 -0.01 7.40 -4.27
CA ALA A 40 -0.27 8.68 -3.61
C ALA A 40 0.13 8.64 -2.13
N ILE A 41 -0.23 7.56 -1.42
CA ILE A 41 0.15 7.34 -0.01
C ILE A 41 1.67 7.33 0.12
N LYS A 42 2.37 6.61 -0.76
CA LYS A 42 3.84 6.54 -0.78
C LYS A 42 4.55 7.88 -1.01
N ARG A 43 3.91 8.80 -1.75
CA ARG A 43 4.45 10.15 -2.02
C ARG A 43 4.19 11.14 -0.89
N SER A 44 3.19 10.88 -0.04
CA SER A 44 2.75 11.82 1.01
C SER A 44 3.77 12.03 2.14
N ARG A 45 4.73 11.11 2.30
CA ARG A 45 5.97 11.33 3.04
C ARG A 45 7.11 11.09 2.08
N GLY A 46 8.18 11.88 2.17
CA GLY A 46 9.37 11.67 1.35
C GLY A 46 9.87 10.23 1.52
N GLY A 47 9.48 9.36 0.57
CA GLY A 47 9.84 7.95 0.46
C GLY A 47 9.69 7.12 1.73
N PHE A 48 8.68 6.25 1.79
CA PHE A 48 8.89 5.00 2.51
C PHE A 48 10.09 4.28 1.91
N THR A 49 11.21 4.24 2.64
CA THR A 49 12.20 3.18 2.45
C THR A 49 11.52 1.90 2.90
N ILE A 50 10.77 1.28 1.99
CA ILE A 50 10.55 -0.15 2.09
C ILE A 50 11.94 -0.72 1.89
N GLU A 51 12.54 -1.29 2.93
CA GLU A 51 13.55 -2.32 2.74
C GLU A 51 12.85 -3.42 1.94
N GLN A 52 12.92 -3.31 0.61
CA GLN A 52 12.60 -4.42 -0.24
C GLN A 52 13.75 -5.38 -0.03
N ASN A 53 13.56 -6.33 0.87
CA ASN A 53 14.26 -7.61 0.79
C ASN A 53 13.86 -8.23 -0.55
N HIS A 54 14.53 -7.80 -1.62
CA HIS A 54 14.51 -8.47 -2.90
C HIS A 54 15.39 -9.70 -2.71
N GLU A 55 14.81 -10.77 -2.20
CA GLU A 55 15.38 -12.10 -2.42
C GLU A 55 15.17 -12.44 -3.89
N GLY A 56 15.98 -11.78 -4.74
CA GLY A 56 16.17 -12.13 -6.12
C GLY A 56 16.90 -13.47 -6.16
N GLY A 57 16.15 -14.56 -6.13
CA GLY A 57 16.65 -15.87 -6.54
C GLY A 57 16.95 -15.83 -8.03
N ILE A 58 18.19 -15.48 -8.39
CA ILE A 58 18.71 -15.74 -9.73
C ILE A 58 18.85 -17.26 -9.89
N CYS A 59 17.91 -17.89 -10.61
CA CYS A 59 18.16 -19.21 -11.19
C CYS A 59 19.22 -19.03 -12.28
N GLN A 60 20.49 -19.31 -11.97
CA GLN A 60 21.52 -19.47 -12.99
C GLN A 60 21.37 -20.87 -13.59
N SER A 61 20.94 -20.92 -14.84
CA SER A 61 20.93 -22.10 -15.71
C SER A 61 22.33 -22.43 -16.23
#